data_AF-A0A2G8LNA1-F1
#
_entry.id   AF-A0A2G8LNA1-F1
#
_cell.length_a   1.000
_cell.length_b   1.000
_cell.length_c   1.000
_cell.angle_alpha   90.00
_cell.angle_beta   90.00
_cell.angle_gamma   90.00
#
_symmetry.space_group_name_H-M   'P 1'
#
loop_
_entity.id
_entity.type
_entity.pdbx_description
1 polymer ?
#
loop_
_entity_poly.entity_id
_entity_poly.type
_entity_poly.pdbx_seq_one_letter_code
_entity_poly.pdbx_strand_id
1 'polypeptide(L)'
;MDDPKWWKKNPCPLHPDWGLQDISDLDHAKLKLHIDQDENAEWEMPIEVNIYRAALEYLDGKGTLYNRSRDSPTDALVFLQQAEDIVISGESEEAITGYSVVINTFRMWLRRDPSDEATLKKLEEKKKQFPKYEAYVTIVHAYILSRLGPRWRKKAIGLYEDALSDFPEKPQWLFGLALMIGREARQQRGVRGWSCPLPEDIRDLFEKEKDNLEQVLKIDAQ
;
A
#
# COMPACT_ATOMS: atom_id res chain seq x y z
N MET A 1 -27.68 -4.74 -18.22
CA MET A 1 -27.90 -5.63 -17.05
C MET A 1 -26.79 -5.30 -16.09
N ASP A 2 -27.12 -4.49 -15.09
CA ASP A 2 -26.13 -4.02 -14.11
C ASP A 2 -25.90 -5.18 -13.14
N ASP A 3 -24.77 -5.86 -13.30
CA ASP A 3 -24.32 -6.88 -12.35
C ASP A 3 -24.32 -6.25 -10.94
N PRO A 4 -25.16 -6.71 -9.98
CA PRO A 4 -25.24 -6.11 -8.64
C PRO A 4 -23.96 -6.27 -7.83
N LYS A 5 -22.97 -7.01 -8.35
CA LYS A 5 -21.63 -7.19 -7.78
C LYS A 5 -20.53 -6.59 -8.67
N TRP A 6 -20.85 -5.73 -9.64
CA TRP A 6 -19.88 -5.12 -10.54
C TRP A 6 -18.69 -4.49 -9.80
N TRP A 7 -18.97 -3.82 -8.68
CA TRP A 7 -17.99 -3.13 -7.84
C TRP A 7 -16.98 -4.08 -7.20
N LYS A 8 -17.29 -5.39 -7.11
CA LYS A 8 -16.36 -6.40 -6.60
C LYS A 8 -15.16 -6.60 -7.50
N LYS A 9 -15.17 -6.08 -8.73
CA LYS A 9 -14.00 -6.07 -9.63
C LYS A 9 -13.00 -4.98 -9.24
N ASN A 10 -13.40 -4.02 -8.40
CA ASN A 10 -12.52 -2.95 -7.99
C ASN A 10 -11.53 -3.44 -6.92
N PRO A 11 -10.28 -2.96 -6.99
CA PRO A 11 -9.21 -3.39 -6.09
C PRO A 11 -9.35 -2.73 -4.71
N CYS A 12 -9.18 -3.53 -3.64
CA CYS A 12 -9.08 -3.05 -2.26
C CYS A 12 -8.45 -4.14 -1.37
N PRO A 13 -8.12 -3.84 -0.10
CA PRO A 13 -7.55 -4.82 0.82
C PRO A 13 -8.37 -6.10 1.04
N LEU A 14 -9.69 -6.05 0.85
CA LEU A 14 -10.58 -7.22 0.94
C LEU A 14 -10.79 -7.93 -0.41
N HIS A 15 -10.19 -7.41 -1.49
CA HIS A 15 -10.33 -8.02 -2.80
C HIS A 15 -9.50 -9.32 -2.88
N PRO A 16 -10.07 -10.46 -3.33
CA PRO A 16 -9.35 -11.73 -3.37
C PRO A 16 -8.02 -11.69 -4.12
N ASP A 17 -7.94 -10.96 -5.23
CA ASP A 17 -6.71 -10.85 -6.04
C ASP A 17 -5.52 -10.21 -5.30
N TRP A 18 -5.77 -9.45 -4.24
CA TRP A 18 -4.68 -8.92 -3.40
C TRP A 18 -4.04 -10.03 -2.56
N GLY A 19 -4.77 -11.12 -2.30
CA GLY A 19 -4.26 -12.30 -1.61
C GLY A 19 -4.01 -12.05 -0.11
N LEU A 20 -4.69 -11.07 0.48
CA LEU A 20 -4.49 -10.68 1.87
C LEU A 20 -5.25 -11.57 2.86
N GLN A 21 -6.25 -12.31 2.39
CA GLN A 21 -7.02 -13.27 3.20
C GLN A 21 -6.19 -14.44 3.78
N ASP A 22 -4.98 -14.69 3.25
CA ASP A 22 -4.08 -15.76 3.72
C ASP A 22 -2.98 -15.26 4.68
N ILE A 23 -3.10 -14.03 5.21
CA ILE A 23 -2.07 -13.42 6.07
C ILE A 23 -2.15 -13.92 7.51
N SER A 24 -1.16 -14.71 7.92
CA SER A 24 -0.95 -15.15 9.31
C SER A 24 0.03 -14.26 10.08
N ASP A 25 1.04 -13.68 9.40
CA ASP A 25 2.25 -13.14 10.04
C ASP A 25 2.54 -11.68 9.64
N LEU A 26 2.44 -10.78 10.63
CA LEU A 26 2.82 -9.36 10.52
C LEU A 26 4.30 -9.18 10.87
N ASP A 27 5.06 -8.43 10.06
CA ASP A 27 6.44 -8.04 10.36
C ASP A 27 6.44 -6.83 11.29
N HIS A 28 6.36 -7.07 12.60
CA HIS A 28 6.29 -6.01 13.62
C HIS A 28 7.62 -5.32 13.90
N ALA A 29 8.70 -5.59 13.14
CA ALA A 29 10.03 -5.11 13.49
C ALA A 29 10.21 -3.57 13.44
N LYS A 30 9.23 -2.76 13.02
CA LYS A 30 9.22 -1.28 13.14
C LYS A 30 7.93 -0.66 12.59
N LEU A 31 6.77 -0.99 13.14
CA LEU A 31 5.62 -0.10 13.01
C LEU A 31 5.88 1.12 13.90
N LYS A 32 6.53 2.17 13.36
CA LYS A 32 6.35 3.51 13.93
C LYS A 32 4.85 3.79 13.80
N LEU A 33 4.12 3.62 14.89
CA LEU A 33 2.69 3.90 15.01
C LEU A 33 2.37 5.41 14.87
N HIS A 34 3.39 6.25 14.62
CA HIS A 34 3.35 7.71 14.64
C HIS A 34 3.69 8.34 13.27
N ILE A 35 3.43 7.67 12.14
CA ILE A 35 3.64 8.30 10.81
C ILE A 35 2.79 9.57 10.65
N ASP A 36 1.65 9.63 11.34
CA ASP A 36 0.79 10.81 11.49
C ASP A 36 1.43 11.99 12.24
N GLN A 37 2.65 11.83 12.78
CA GLN A 37 3.42 12.87 13.48
C GLN A 37 4.75 13.20 12.78
N ASP A 38 5.03 12.62 11.62
CA ASP A 38 6.25 12.92 10.86
C ASP A 38 6.00 14.14 9.97
N GLU A 39 6.59 15.28 10.33
CA GLU A 39 6.49 16.53 9.58
C GLU A 39 7.08 16.43 8.15
N ASN A 40 7.84 15.36 7.87
CA ASN A 40 8.41 15.08 6.54
C ASN A 40 7.60 14.02 5.76
N ALA A 41 6.42 13.64 6.24
CA ALA A 41 5.58 12.70 5.51
C ALA A 41 4.98 13.37 4.26
N GLU A 42 5.29 12.82 3.09
CA GLU A 42 4.59 13.14 1.85
C GLU A 42 3.07 12.95 2.01
N TRP A 43 2.27 13.77 1.33
CA TRP A 43 0.81 13.81 1.47
C TRP A 43 0.13 12.45 1.25
N GLU A 44 0.67 11.62 0.37
CA GLU A 44 0.19 10.26 0.09
C GLU A 44 0.37 9.29 1.28
N MET A 45 1.38 9.48 2.11
CA MET A 45 1.78 8.52 3.12
C MET A 45 0.72 8.37 4.24
N PRO A 46 0.16 9.45 4.81
CA PRO A 46 -0.99 9.35 5.72
C PRO A 46 -2.20 8.62 5.14
N ILE A 47 -2.48 8.74 3.84
CA ILE A 47 -3.59 8.06 3.16
C ILE A 47 -3.35 6.55 3.19
N GLU A 48 -2.18 6.10 2.73
CA GLU A 48 -1.79 4.69 2.68
C GLU A 48 -1.73 4.06 4.07
N VAL A 49 -1.26 4.82 5.08
CA VAL A 49 -1.26 4.41 6.50
C VAL A 49 -2.67 4.15 6.98
N ASN A 50 -3.61 5.07 6.73
CA ASN A 50 -4.98 4.94 7.20
C ASN A 50 -5.71 3.80 6.49
N ILE A 51 -5.49 3.58 5.19
CA ILE A 51 -6.02 2.39 4.48
C ILE A 51 -5.43 1.10 5.07
N TYR A 52 -4.13 1.07 5.38
CA TYR A 52 -3.50 -0.07 6.05
C TYR A 52 -4.08 -0.31 7.46
N ARG A 53 -4.28 0.76 8.25
CA ARG A 53 -4.92 0.66 9.58
C ARG A 53 -6.34 0.11 9.45
N ALA A 54 -7.12 0.57 8.47
CA ALA A 54 -8.44 0.00 8.18
C ALA A 54 -8.37 -1.49 7.84
N ALA A 55 -7.39 -1.91 7.03
CA ALA A 55 -7.15 -3.32 6.71
C ALA A 55 -6.85 -4.15 7.97
N LEU A 56 -6.06 -3.62 8.90
CA LEU A 56 -5.76 -4.30 10.17
C LEU A 56 -6.98 -4.46 11.09
N GLU A 57 -7.94 -3.52 11.03
CA GLU A 57 -9.18 -3.58 11.82
C GLU A 57 -10.22 -4.56 11.25
N TYR A 58 -10.10 -4.89 9.96
CA TYR A 58 -11.04 -5.79 9.27
C TYR A 58 -10.38 -6.52 8.09
N LEU A 59 -9.74 -7.65 8.39
CA LEU A 59 -9.20 -8.61 7.41
C LEU A 59 -9.94 -9.96 7.58
N ASP A 60 -11.12 -10.04 6.95
CA ASP A 60 -11.99 -11.23 6.79
C ASP A 60 -12.02 -12.23 7.97
N GLY A 61 -12.21 -11.72 9.20
CA GLY A 61 -12.55 -12.51 10.39
C GLY A 61 -11.50 -13.54 10.86
N LYS A 62 -10.39 -13.72 10.14
CA LYS A 62 -9.26 -14.57 10.52
C LYS A 62 -8.13 -13.65 10.96
N GLY A 63 -8.34 -12.99 12.10
CA GLY A 63 -7.35 -12.10 12.67
C GLY A 63 -5.95 -12.67 12.53
N THR A 64 -5.02 -11.81 12.12
CA THR A 64 -3.58 -12.14 12.16
C THR A 64 -3.24 -12.70 13.54
N LEU A 65 -2.19 -13.52 13.67
CA LEU A 65 -1.86 -14.29 14.89
C LEU A 65 -1.91 -13.50 16.22
N TYR A 66 -1.88 -12.17 16.18
CA TYR A 66 -1.89 -11.26 17.33
C TYR A 66 -3.17 -10.41 17.49
N ASN A 67 -4.15 -10.49 16.59
CA ASN A 67 -5.32 -9.59 16.61
C ASN A 67 -6.65 -10.28 16.33
N ARG A 68 -6.84 -11.50 16.87
CA ARG A 68 -8.12 -12.25 16.81
C ARG A 68 -9.33 -11.52 17.43
N SER A 69 -9.12 -10.35 18.03
CA SER A 69 -10.15 -9.51 18.67
C SER A 69 -10.49 -8.22 17.92
N ARG A 70 -9.79 -7.86 16.85
CA ARG A 70 -10.10 -6.66 16.04
C ARG A 70 -10.84 -7.09 14.78
N ASP A 71 -12.14 -7.23 14.96
CA ASP A 71 -13.12 -7.31 13.89
C ASP A 71 -14.08 -6.14 14.09
N SER A 72 -13.59 -4.95 13.76
CA SER A 72 -14.31 -3.69 13.97
C SER A 72 -14.52 -2.99 12.64
N PRO A 73 -15.61 -3.31 11.92
CA PRO A 73 -16.01 -2.54 10.74
C PRO A 73 -16.12 -1.05 11.06
N THR A 74 -16.53 -0.69 12.27
CA THR A 74 -16.64 0.70 12.72
C THR A 74 -15.29 1.40 12.74
N ASP A 75 -14.26 0.81 13.35
CA ASP A 75 -12.93 1.42 13.41
C ASP A 75 -12.26 1.44 12.03
N ALA A 76 -12.48 0.40 11.22
CA ALA A 76 -12.05 0.39 9.82
C ALA A 76 -12.67 1.57 9.04
N LEU A 77 -13.96 1.83 9.21
CA LEU A 77 -14.65 2.97 8.59
C LEU A 77 -14.12 4.33 9.07
N VAL A 78 -13.72 4.46 10.33
CA VAL A 78 -13.08 5.68 10.86
C VAL A 78 -11.76 5.95 10.14
N PHE A 79 -10.89 4.95 10.02
CA PHE A 79 -9.63 5.11 9.29
C PHE A 79 -9.86 5.40 7.80
N LEU A 80 -10.84 4.76 7.18
CA LEU A 80 -11.21 5.06 5.79
C LEU A 80 -11.72 6.49 5.62
N GLN A 81 -12.46 7.04 6.59
CA GLN A 81 -12.85 8.44 6.58
C GLN A 81 -11.65 9.37 6.71
N GLN A 82 -10.73 9.09 7.63
CA GLN A 82 -9.51 9.88 7.78
C GLN A 82 -8.65 9.88 6.50
N ALA A 83 -8.58 8.74 5.80
CA ALA A 83 -7.92 8.66 4.50
C ALA A 83 -8.63 9.54 3.46
N GLU A 84 -9.96 9.46 3.39
CA GLU A 84 -10.76 10.25 2.44
C GLU A 84 -10.67 11.75 2.67
N ASP A 85 -10.67 12.21 3.93
CA ASP A 85 -10.55 13.62 4.29
C ASP A 85 -9.24 14.23 3.75
N ILE A 86 -8.16 13.45 3.77
CA ILE A 86 -6.85 13.83 3.22
C ILE A 86 -6.87 13.77 1.70
N VAL A 87 -7.50 12.74 1.12
CA VAL A 87 -7.62 12.58 -0.34
C VAL A 87 -8.33 13.77 -0.97
N ILE A 88 -9.44 14.24 -0.39
CA ILE A 88 -10.25 15.34 -0.94
C ILE A 88 -9.49 16.67 -0.94
N SER A 89 -8.50 16.85 -0.05
CA SER A 89 -7.64 18.04 -0.05
C SER A 89 -6.46 17.95 -1.03
N GLY A 90 -6.35 16.87 -1.80
CA GLY A 90 -5.26 16.64 -2.75
C GLY A 90 -5.32 17.50 -3.99
N GLU A 91 -4.18 17.66 -4.66
CA GLU A 91 -4.06 18.43 -5.90
C GLU A 91 -4.00 17.56 -7.17
N SER A 92 -3.76 16.25 -7.02
CA SER A 92 -3.67 15.29 -8.13
C SER A 92 -4.98 14.53 -8.33
N GLU A 93 -5.66 14.73 -9.46
CA GLU A 93 -6.89 14.00 -9.80
C GLU A 93 -6.65 12.50 -10.00
N GLU A 94 -5.48 12.09 -10.50
CA GLU A 94 -5.05 10.69 -10.52
C GLU A 94 -5.00 10.08 -9.12
N ALA A 95 -4.38 10.79 -8.17
CA ALA A 95 -4.27 10.35 -6.79
C ALA A 95 -5.64 10.27 -6.13
N ILE A 96 -6.44 11.33 -6.30
CA ILE A 96 -7.82 11.41 -5.80
C ILE A 96 -8.61 10.22 -6.31
N THR A 97 -8.55 9.95 -7.62
CA THR A 97 -9.28 8.85 -8.23
C THR A 97 -8.79 7.51 -7.71
N GLY A 98 -7.48 7.27 -7.68
CA GLY A 98 -6.89 5.99 -7.28
C GLY A 98 -7.19 5.62 -5.83
N TYR A 99 -6.88 6.52 -4.88
CA TYR A 99 -7.16 6.27 -3.47
C TYR A 99 -8.66 6.18 -3.19
N SER A 100 -9.49 7.02 -3.83
CA SER A 100 -10.94 6.98 -3.63
C SER A 100 -11.58 5.69 -4.14
N VAL A 101 -11.05 5.07 -5.21
CA VAL A 101 -11.47 3.74 -5.67
C VAL A 101 -11.19 2.70 -4.59
N VAL A 102 -9.99 2.69 -4.01
CA VAL A 102 -9.63 1.74 -2.95
C VAL A 102 -10.52 1.94 -1.72
N ILE A 103 -10.66 3.18 -1.24
CA ILE A 103 -11.42 3.52 -0.04
C ILE A 103 -12.88 3.11 -0.18
N ASN A 104 -13.56 3.55 -1.24
CA ASN A 104 -15.00 3.31 -1.40
C ASN A 104 -15.31 1.86 -1.74
N THR A 105 -14.40 1.16 -2.44
CA THR A 105 -14.54 -0.29 -2.63
C THR A 105 -14.40 -1.02 -1.30
N PHE A 106 -13.43 -0.63 -0.47
CA PHE A 106 -13.28 -1.22 0.86
C PHE A 106 -14.54 -0.97 1.71
N ARG A 107 -15.11 0.25 1.70
CA ARG A 107 -16.40 0.53 2.35
C ARG A 107 -17.51 -0.40 1.87
N MET A 108 -17.66 -0.61 0.56
CA MET A 108 -18.66 -1.52 -0.02
C MET A 108 -18.53 -2.97 0.44
N TRP A 109 -17.31 -3.44 0.73
CA TRP A 109 -17.09 -4.75 1.34
C TRP A 109 -17.47 -4.77 2.84
N LEU A 110 -17.21 -3.69 3.59
CA LEU A 110 -17.56 -3.57 5.02
C LEU A 110 -19.07 -3.40 5.25
N ARG A 111 -19.70 -2.52 4.47
CA ARG A 111 -21.13 -2.21 4.49
C ARG A 111 -21.59 -1.88 3.07
N ARG A 112 -22.73 -2.43 2.66
CA ARG A 112 -23.32 -2.04 1.38
C ARG A 112 -24.16 -0.78 1.57
N ASP A 113 -23.58 0.36 1.24
CA ASP A 113 -24.25 1.66 1.26
C ASP A 113 -24.50 2.17 -0.17
N PRO A 114 -25.74 2.55 -0.53
CA PRO A 114 -26.03 3.19 -1.82
C PRO A 114 -25.17 4.42 -2.13
N SER A 115 -24.72 5.19 -1.12
CA SER A 115 -23.85 6.34 -1.35
C SER A 115 -22.48 5.93 -1.85
N ASP A 116 -21.90 4.87 -1.26
CA ASP A 116 -20.58 4.36 -1.62
C ASP A 116 -20.61 3.77 -3.05
N GLU A 117 -21.69 3.06 -3.40
CA GLU A 117 -21.89 2.57 -4.77
C GLU A 117 -22.04 3.72 -5.79
N ALA A 118 -22.79 4.78 -5.44
CA ALA A 118 -22.94 5.95 -6.31
C ALA A 118 -21.61 6.68 -6.53
N THR A 119 -20.77 6.78 -5.49
CA THR A 119 -19.40 7.31 -5.59
C THR A 119 -18.55 6.45 -6.52
N LEU A 120 -18.56 5.12 -6.36
CA LEU A 120 -17.81 4.22 -7.25
C LEU A 120 -18.25 4.35 -8.71
N LYS A 121 -19.56 4.51 -9.00
CA LYS A 121 -20.03 4.76 -10.38
C LYS A 121 -19.45 6.03 -10.98
N LYS A 122 -19.35 7.11 -10.19
CA LYS A 122 -18.70 8.36 -10.64
C LYS A 122 -17.20 8.14 -10.88
N LEU A 123 -16.55 7.36 -10.03
CA LEU A 123 -15.13 7.03 -10.17
C LEU A 123 -14.86 6.20 -11.43
N GLU A 124 -15.73 5.27 -11.82
CA GLU A 124 -15.57 4.53 -13.08
C GLU A 124 -15.48 5.43 -14.31
N GLU A 125 -16.20 6.55 -14.32
CA GLU A 125 -16.10 7.55 -15.39
C GLU A 125 -14.82 8.39 -15.27
N LYS A 126 -14.38 8.72 -14.04
CA LYS A 126 -13.10 9.43 -13.81
C LYS A 126 -11.88 8.60 -14.23
N LYS A 127 -11.88 7.29 -13.99
CA LYS A 127 -10.77 6.39 -14.38
C LYS A 127 -10.42 6.49 -15.87
N LYS A 128 -11.42 6.73 -16.73
CA LYS A 128 -11.23 6.91 -18.18
C LYS A 128 -10.47 8.19 -18.52
N GLN A 129 -10.57 9.20 -17.65
CA GLN A 129 -9.92 10.51 -17.81
C GLN A 129 -8.52 10.53 -17.17
N PHE A 130 -8.33 9.75 -16.10
CA PHE A 130 -7.09 9.71 -15.32
C PHE A 130 -6.49 8.30 -15.29
N PRO A 131 -5.98 7.78 -16.42
CA PRO A 131 -5.60 6.36 -16.56
C PRO A 131 -4.48 5.92 -15.60
N LYS A 132 -3.63 6.85 -15.14
CA LYS A 132 -2.56 6.57 -14.17
C LYS A 132 -3.05 6.40 -12.72
N TYR A 133 -4.36 6.45 -12.46
CA TYR A 133 -4.93 6.14 -11.14
C TYR A 133 -4.52 4.75 -10.62
N GLU A 134 -4.24 3.81 -11.53
CA GLU A 134 -3.87 2.43 -11.20
C GLU A 134 -2.55 2.34 -10.43
N ALA A 135 -1.61 3.27 -10.67
CA ALA A 135 -0.38 3.32 -9.89
C ALA A 135 -0.66 3.60 -8.40
N TYR A 136 -1.63 4.46 -8.10
CA TYR A 136 -2.06 4.76 -6.73
C TYR A 136 -2.83 3.61 -6.07
N VAL A 137 -3.56 2.81 -6.85
CA VAL A 137 -4.11 1.55 -6.34
C VAL A 137 -2.97 0.57 -6.00
N THR A 138 -2.02 0.45 -6.93
CA THR A 138 -0.90 -0.48 -6.86
C THR A 138 0.01 -0.17 -5.68
N ILE A 139 0.29 1.11 -5.42
CA ILE A 139 1.13 1.54 -4.31
C ILE A 139 0.49 1.24 -2.95
N VAL A 140 -0.84 1.36 -2.81
CA VAL A 140 -1.52 0.96 -1.56
C VAL A 140 -1.31 -0.53 -1.29
N HIS A 141 -1.43 -1.37 -2.32
CA HIS A 141 -1.17 -2.81 -2.20
C HIS A 141 0.30 -3.08 -1.84
N ALA A 142 1.25 -2.43 -2.54
CA ALA A 142 2.68 -2.52 -2.24
C ALA A 142 2.98 -2.13 -0.78
N TYR A 143 2.41 -1.00 -0.35
CA TYR A 143 2.58 -0.45 0.99
C TYR A 143 2.07 -1.42 2.05
N ILE A 144 0.86 -1.97 1.91
CA ILE A 144 0.33 -2.96 2.84
C ILE A 144 1.26 -4.17 2.93
N LEU A 145 1.65 -4.76 1.78
CA LEU A 145 2.53 -5.91 1.74
C LEU A 145 3.92 -5.63 2.35
N SER A 146 4.43 -4.40 2.22
CA SER A 146 5.71 -3.97 2.79
C SER A 146 5.75 -4.05 4.32
N ARG A 147 4.57 -4.03 4.96
CA ARG A 147 4.38 -4.14 6.42
C ARG A 147 4.13 -5.57 6.89
N LEU A 148 4.08 -6.52 5.97
CA LEU A 148 3.88 -7.93 6.29
C LEU A 148 5.21 -8.69 6.35
N GLY A 149 5.12 -9.93 6.85
CA GLY A 149 6.24 -10.86 6.98
C GLY A 149 7.15 -10.99 5.75
N PRO A 150 8.39 -11.51 5.93
CA PRO A 150 9.40 -11.66 4.88
C PRO A 150 8.92 -12.26 3.55
N ARG A 151 7.94 -13.17 3.58
CA ARG A 151 7.40 -13.84 2.39
C ARG A 151 6.82 -12.89 1.34
N TRP A 152 6.40 -11.69 1.74
CA TRP A 152 5.71 -10.74 0.87
C TRP A 152 6.63 -9.70 0.21
N ARG A 153 7.91 -9.63 0.61
CA ARG A 153 8.84 -8.59 0.18
C ARG A 153 9.02 -8.53 -1.33
N LYS A 154 9.20 -9.68 -1.99
CA LYS A 154 9.36 -9.75 -3.45
C LYS A 154 8.12 -9.26 -4.20
N LYS A 155 6.91 -9.58 -3.70
CA LYS A 155 5.66 -9.08 -4.29
C LYS A 155 5.52 -7.57 -4.08
N ALA A 156 5.86 -7.06 -2.89
CA ALA A 156 5.88 -5.63 -2.62
C ALA A 156 6.88 -4.88 -3.54
N ILE A 157 8.10 -5.41 -3.72
CA ILE A 157 9.11 -4.85 -4.64
C ILE A 157 8.53 -4.71 -6.05
N GLY A 158 7.97 -5.79 -6.62
CA GLY A 158 7.40 -5.73 -7.96
C GLY A 158 6.28 -4.70 -8.09
N LEU A 159 5.38 -4.60 -7.10
CA LEU A 159 4.31 -3.59 -7.12
C LEU A 159 4.84 -2.15 -6.98
N TYR A 160 5.91 -1.93 -6.20
CA TYR A 160 6.58 -0.63 -6.16
C TYR A 160 7.19 -0.29 -7.53
N GLU A 161 7.89 -1.24 -8.17
CA GLU A 161 8.46 -1.06 -9.52
C GLU A 161 7.37 -0.76 -10.56
N ASP A 162 6.24 -1.46 -10.50
CA ASP A 162 5.08 -1.23 -11.37
C ASP A 162 4.52 0.18 -11.21
N ALA A 163 4.29 0.64 -9.97
CA ALA A 163 3.77 1.99 -9.71
C ALA A 163 4.77 3.09 -10.12
N LEU A 164 6.06 2.87 -9.90
CA LEU A 164 7.14 3.79 -10.28
C LEU A 164 7.36 3.86 -11.79
N SER A 165 6.90 2.88 -12.58
CA SER A 165 6.94 2.96 -14.03
C SER A 165 6.11 4.13 -14.59
N ASP A 166 5.00 4.47 -13.93
CA ASP A 166 4.14 5.60 -14.28
C ASP A 166 4.58 6.93 -13.65
N PHE A 167 5.21 6.85 -12.46
CA PHE A 167 5.65 8.00 -11.66
C PHE A 167 7.08 7.80 -11.11
N PRO A 168 8.11 7.88 -11.97
CA PRO A 168 9.49 7.52 -11.60
C PRO A 168 10.15 8.48 -10.61
N GLU A 169 9.56 9.66 -10.40
CA GLU A 169 10.09 10.72 -9.53
C GLU A 169 9.31 10.84 -8.21
N LYS A 170 8.49 9.85 -7.84
CA LYS A 170 7.79 9.85 -6.53
C LYS A 170 8.76 9.41 -5.41
N PRO A 171 9.29 10.33 -4.58
CA PRO A 171 10.35 10.03 -3.63
C PRO A 171 9.90 9.02 -2.56
N GLN A 172 8.66 9.14 -2.09
CA GLN A 172 8.08 8.21 -1.12
C GLN A 172 8.02 6.77 -1.65
N TRP A 173 7.71 6.58 -2.92
CA TRP A 173 7.59 5.25 -3.54
C TRP A 173 8.97 4.64 -3.78
N LEU A 174 9.93 5.45 -4.25
CA LEU A 174 11.35 5.06 -4.35
C LEU A 174 11.91 4.66 -2.98
N PHE A 175 11.59 5.41 -1.94
CA PHE A 175 12.00 5.08 -0.58
C PHE A 175 11.40 3.75 -0.10
N GLY A 176 10.09 3.52 -0.37
CA GLY A 176 9.42 2.26 -0.10
C GLY A 176 10.07 1.07 -0.81
N LEU A 177 10.40 1.23 -2.10
CA LEU A 177 11.12 0.26 -2.91
C LEU A 177 12.50 -0.05 -2.32
N ALA A 178 13.31 0.97 -2.06
CA ALA A 178 14.64 0.84 -1.49
C ALA A 178 14.62 0.08 -0.16
N LEU A 179 13.67 0.43 0.71
CA LEU A 179 13.49 -0.23 2.01
C LEU A 179 13.21 -1.74 1.84
N MET A 180 12.38 -2.12 0.87
CA MET A 180 12.07 -3.54 0.62
C MET A 180 13.25 -4.29 0.03
N ILE A 181 13.94 -3.71 -0.97
CA ILE A 181 15.15 -4.28 -1.56
C ILE A 181 16.21 -4.53 -0.49
N GLY A 182 16.46 -3.53 0.37
CA GLY A 182 17.43 -3.67 1.45
C GLY A 182 17.05 -4.72 2.50
N ARG A 183 15.76 -4.82 2.85
CA ARG A 183 15.27 -5.88 3.76
C ARG A 183 15.49 -7.27 3.17
N GLU A 184 15.23 -7.43 1.87
CA GLU A 184 15.49 -8.68 1.14
C GLU A 184 16.99 -9.00 1.12
N ALA A 185 17.85 -8.04 0.77
CA ALA A 185 19.30 -8.21 0.76
C ALA A 185 19.84 -8.65 2.13
N ARG A 186 19.40 -7.97 3.20
CA ARG A 186 19.80 -8.28 4.59
C ARG A 186 19.27 -9.65 5.03
N GLN A 187 18.05 -10.05 4.65
CA GLN A 187 17.54 -11.38 4.94
C GLN A 187 18.37 -12.46 4.25
N GLN A 188 18.62 -12.32 2.94
CA GLN A 188 19.43 -13.28 2.18
C GLN A 188 20.85 -13.37 2.77
N ARG A 189 21.43 -12.22 3.17
CA ARG A 189 22.73 -12.18 3.85
C ARG A 189 22.69 -12.92 5.18
N GLY A 190 21.65 -12.71 5.99
CA GLY A 190 21.45 -13.42 7.25
C GLY A 190 21.37 -14.93 7.07
N VAL A 191 20.64 -15.40 6.05
CA VAL A 191 20.51 -16.84 5.72
C VAL A 191 21.83 -17.44 5.28
N ARG A 192 22.62 -16.74 4.46
CA ARG A 192 23.94 -17.23 4.00
C ARG A 192 25.04 -17.12 5.05
N GLY A 193 24.86 -16.28 6.05
CA GLY A 193 25.81 -16.04 7.13
C GLY A 193 26.74 -14.85 6.88
N TRP A 194 27.12 -14.17 7.96
CA TRP A 194 27.93 -12.95 7.92
C TRP A 194 29.43 -13.19 7.81
N SER A 195 29.89 -14.43 8.00
CA SER A 195 31.31 -14.81 7.99
C SER A 195 31.86 -15.15 6.60
N CYS A 196 31.01 -15.32 5.58
CA CYS A 196 31.44 -15.59 4.22
C CYS A 196 31.55 -14.30 3.37
N PRO A 197 32.31 -14.29 2.27
CA PRO A 197 32.31 -13.17 1.32
C PRO A 197 30.89 -12.82 0.86
N LEU A 198 30.64 -11.53 0.59
CA LEU A 198 29.33 -11.08 0.12
C LEU A 198 29.09 -11.59 -1.31
N PRO A 199 28.09 -12.46 -1.52
CA PRO A 199 27.76 -12.97 -2.83
C PRO A 199 27.27 -11.89 -3.79
N GLU A 200 27.50 -12.08 -5.08
CA GLU A 200 27.20 -11.11 -6.13
C GLU A 200 25.71 -10.76 -6.20
N ASP A 201 24.83 -11.76 -6.17
CA ASP A 201 23.39 -11.57 -6.18
C ASP A 201 22.85 -10.74 -5.00
N ILE A 202 23.50 -10.83 -3.82
CA ILE A 202 23.15 -10.01 -2.66
C ILE A 202 23.77 -8.62 -2.77
N ARG A 203 24.96 -8.50 -3.35
CA ARG A 203 25.62 -7.22 -3.62
C ARG A 203 24.79 -6.37 -4.57
N ASP A 204 24.28 -6.96 -5.65
CA ASP A 204 23.42 -6.29 -6.62
C ASP A 204 22.17 -5.69 -5.95
N LEU A 205 21.60 -6.36 -4.95
CA LEU A 205 20.48 -5.83 -4.18
C LEU A 205 20.90 -4.62 -3.32
N PHE A 206 22.08 -4.65 -2.69
CA PHE A 206 22.57 -3.49 -1.94
C PHE A 206 22.89 -2.30 -2.86
N GLU A 207 23.41 -2.56 -4.06
CA GLU A 207 23.63 -1.53 -5.07
C GLU A 207 22.30 -0.92 -5.52
N LYS A 208 21.29 -1.74 -5.81
CA LYS A 208 19.93 -1.25 -6.11
C LYS A 208 19.30 -0.46 -4.97
N GLU A 209 19.44 -0.90 -3.71
CA GLU A 209 18.97 -0.13 -2.53
C GLU A 209 19.64 1.25 -2.52
N LYS A 210 20.95 1.29 -2.70
CA LYS A 210 21.73 2.53 -2.73
C LYS A 210 21.28 3.45 -3.86
N ASP A 211 21.15 2.95 -5.09
CA ASP A 211 20.78 3.75 -6.26
C ASP A 211 19.41 4.42 -6.08
N ASN A 212 18.43 3.69 -5.55
CA ASN A 212 17.11 4.24 -5.24
C ASN A 212 17.18 5.31 -4.15
N LEU A 213 17.95 5.09 -3.07
CA LEU A 213 18.13 6.11 -2.02
C LEU A 213 18.84 7.36 -2.52
N GLU A 214 19.84 7.21 -3.39
CA GLU A 214 20.50 8.35 -4.03
C GLU A 214 19.54 9.12 -4.94
N GLN A 215 18.59 8.45 -5.59
CA GLN A 215 17.56 9.10 -6.39
C GLN A 215 16.59 9.91 -5.50
N VAL A 216 16.15 9.36 -4.35
CA VAL A 216 15.33 10.09 -3.38
C VAL A 216 16.02 11.38 -2.95
N LEU A 217 17.30 11.29 -2.53
CA LEU A 217 18.07 12.46 -2.10
C LEU A 217 18.25 13.51 -3.20
N LYS A 218 18.29 13.11 -4.48
CA LYS A 218 18.38 14.03 -5.61
C LYS A 218 17.07 14.75 -5.92
N ILE A 219 15.93 14.11 -5.63
CA ILE A 219 14.60 14.70 -5.81
C ILE A 219 14.35 15.71 -4.68
N ASP A 220 14.59 15.32 -3.43
CA ASP A 220 14.35 16.18 -2.26
C ASP A 220 15.25 17.42 -2.20
N ALA A 221 16.35 17.44 -2.97
CA ALA A 221 17.27 18.57 -3.05
C ALA A 221 16.89 19.64 -4.08
N GLN A 222 15.80 19.44 -4.84
CA GLN A 222 15.31 20.36 -5.89
C GLN A 222 14.20 21.26 -5.37
#